data_AF-A0AAV9K4P4-F1
#
_entry.id   AF-A0AAV9K4P4-F1
#
_cell.length_a   1.000
_cell.length_b   1.000
_cell.length_c   1.000
_cell.angle_alpha   90.00
_cell.angle_beta   90.00
_cell.angle_gamma   90.00
#
_symmetry.space_group_name_H-M   'P 1'
#
loop_
_entity.id
_entity.type
_entity.pdbx_description
1 polymer ?
#
loop_
_entity_poly.entity_id
_entity_poly.type
_entity_poly.pdbx_seq_one_letter_code
_entity_poly.pdbx_strand_id
1 'polypeptide(L)'
;MHSPPRPVTVKDQQDWKIPHCISNWKNPKGYTIPLDKRLAVDGSGGIEEVKINDNFPKLAETLYVATEKATEAIAMRSKVHREIILKEKEKKEMELQELVRKASAEIAAGLKNDVGHYEGRLRRDKISKERPQERRLMEAKDEMETVISAKVALGMASTSRGCGETMMYDQRLFNQEKGMDSGFADDDAYNLYDKALFTAQSTLYRPKKDVDSDTYGEQQQEKITRSKPDNAFAGTSERTGPRDRPVEFEADPFGLDQFWTGVKNNMANDGN
;
A
#
# COMPACT_ATOMS: atom_id res chain seq x y z
N MET A 1 5.58 -64.04 60.08
CA MET A 1 5.39 -63.44 61.41
C MET A 1 5.82 -61.97 61.31
N HIS A 2 4.90 -61.01 61.46
CA HIS A 2 5.24 -59.59 61.46
C HIS A 2 5.55 -59.13 62.89
N SER A 3 6.43 -58.14 63.02
CA SER A 3 6.69 -57.50 64.31
C SER A 3 5.44 -56.81 64.85
N PRO A 4 5.32 -56.62 66.19
CA PRO A 4 4.21 -55.90 66.79
C PRO A 4 4.05 -54.48 66.19
N PRO A 5 2.81 -54.00 66.02
CA PRO A 5 2.55 -52.68 65.44
C PRO A 5 3.10 -51.58 66.34
N ARG A 6 3.84 -50.64 65.75
CA ARG A 6 4.30 -49.44 66.46
C ARG A 6 3.15 -48.42 66.50
N PRO A 7 2.94 -47.69 67.61
CA PRO A 7 1.94 -46.65 67.67
C PRO A 7 2.32 -45.51 66.71
N VAL A 8 1.37 -45.08 65.89
CA VAL A 8 1.53 -43.95 64.96
C VAL A 8 1.51 -42.66 65.77
N THR A 9 2.49 -41.77 65.55
CA THR A 9 2.46 -40.45 66.18
C THR A 9 1.50 -39.52 65.45
N VAL A 10 0.95 -38.52 66.15
CA VAL A 10 0.06 -37.52 65.53
C VAL A 10 0.78 -36.76 64.41
N LYS A 11 2.09 -36.53 64.57
CA LYS A 11 2.92 -35.88 63.55
C LYS A 11 3.03 -36.74 62.30
N ASP A 12 3.33 -38.03 62.45
CA ASP A 12 3.38 -38.94 61.31
C ASP A 12 2.04 -38.94 60.56
N GLN A 13 0.93 -38.99 61.29
CA GLN A 13 -0.40 -38.96 60.65
C GLN A 13 -0.66 -37.66 59.85
N GLN A 14 -0.12 -36.52 60.30
CA GLN A 14 -0.25 -35.24 59.59
C GLN A 14 0.65 -35.16 58.36
N ASP A 15 1.90 -35.60 58.47
CA ASP A 15 2.86 -35.59 57.36
C ASP A 15 2.40 -36.50 56.21
N TRP A 16 1.66 -37.56 56.52
CA TRP A 16 1.06 -38.47 55.55
C TRP A 16 -0.34 -38.04 55.07
N LYS A 17 -0.80 -36.83 55.39
CA LYS A 17 -2.08 -36.31 54.90
C LYS A 17 -1.96 -35.83 53.45
N ILE A 18 -2.38 -36.68 52.53
CA ILE A 18 -2.38 -36.38 51.09
C ILE A 18 -3.42 -35.27 50.78
N PRO A 19 -3.03 -34.18 50.09
CA PRO A 19 -3.98 -33.14 49.65
C PRO A 19 -5.04 -33.68 48.70
N HIS A 20 -6.20 -33.02 48.65
CA HIS A 20 -7.22 -33.37 47.67
C HIS A 20 -6.72 -33.16 46.22
N CYS A 21 -7.13 -34.04 45.31
CA CYS A 21 -6.85 -33.87 43.89
C CYS A 21 -7.95 -32.98 43.28
N ILE A 22 -7.62 -31.71 43.05
CA ILE A 22 -8.46 -30.79 42.28
C ILE A 22 -7.86 -30.72 40.88
N SER A 23 -8.71 -30.85 39.84
CA SER A 23 -8.25 -30.78 38.46
C SER A 23 -8.83 -29.57 37.74
N ASN A 24 -8.05 -29.00 36.81
CA ASN A 24 -8.49 -27.88 35.97
C ASN A 24 -9.49 -28.33 34.88
N TRP A 25 -9.53 -29.63 34.55
CA TRP A 25 -10.35 -30.16 33.44
C TRP A 25 -11.57 -30.99 33.84
N LYS A 26 -11.54 -31.68 34.99
CA LYS A 26 -12.55 -32.67 35.35
C LYS A 26 -13.18 -32.37 36.71
N ASN A 27 -14.51 -32.32 36.72
CA ASN A 27 -15.32 -32.22 37.93
C ASN A 27 -16.56 -33.13 37.81
N PRO A 28 -16.38 -34.47 37.87
CA PRO A 28 -17.46 -35.41 37.56
C PRO A 28 -18.62 -35.34 38.55
N LYS A 29 -18.35 -34.95 39.80
CA LYS A 29 -19.35 -34.81 40.86
C LYS A 29 -19.88 -33.38 41.01
N GLY A 30 -19.44 -32.45 40.17
CA GLY A 30 -19.93 -31.06 40.18
C GLY A 30 -19.65 -30.29 41.47
N TYR A 31 -18.56 -30.58 42.18
CA TYR A 31 -18.22 -29.86 43.42
C TYR A 31 -18.02 -28.37 43.17
N THR A 32 -18.57 -27.53 44.04
CA THR A 32 -18.30 -26.09 44.08
C THR A 32 -16.95 -25.87 44.75
N ILE A 33 -15.94 -25.53 43.95
CA ILE A 33 -14.55 -25.34 44.39
C ILE A 33 -14.21 -23.86 44.22
N PRO A 34 -13.71 -23.18 45.26
CA PRO A 34 -13.34 -21.76 45.19
C PRO A 34 -12.13 -21.55 44.26
N LEU A 35 -11.98 -20.32 43.78
CA LEU A 35 -11.01 -19.98 42.73
C LEU A 35 -9.56 -20.14 43.18
N ASP A 36 -9.25 -19.81 44.43
CA ASP A 36 -7.91 -19.96 45.02
C ASP A 36 -7.41 -21.41 44.90
N LYS A 37 -8.28 -22.40 45.16
CA LYS A 37 -7.94 -23.82 45.07
C LYS A 37 -7.84 -24.34 43.65
N ARG A 38 -8.50 -23.70 42.68
CA ARG A 38 -8.35 -24.04 41.26
C ARG A 38 -7.08 -23.44 40.68
N LEU A 39 -6.81 -22.18 40.99
CA LEU A 39 -5.62 -21.46 40.51
C LEU A 39 -4.33 -22.04 41.08
N ALA A 40 -4.33 -22.48 42.34
CA ALA A 40 -3.17 -23.10 42.97
C ALA A 40 -2.73 -24.43 42.32
N VAL A 41 -3.62 -25.12 41.60
CA VAL A 41 -3.32 -26.40 40.94
C VAL A 41 -2.46 -26.21 39.69
N ASP A 42 -2.56 -25.05 39.03
CA ASP A 42 -1.93 -24.84 37.74
C ASP A 42 -0.39 -24.80 37.82
N GLY A 43 0.20 -24.74 39.03
CA GLY A 43 1.65 -24.55 39.21
C GLY A 43 2.14 -23.17 38.74
N SER A 44 1.39 -22.55 37.83
CA SER A 44 1.41 -21.17 37.37
C SER A 44 0.97 -20.17 38.45
N GLY A 45 1.06 -20.56 39.72
CA GLY A 45 0.74 -19.75 40.90
C GLY A 45 1.77 -18.65 41.17
N GLY A 46 2.23 -17.96 40.13
CA GLY A 46 3.07 -16.77 40.22
C GLY A 46 4.49 -16.99 40.73
N ILE A 47 4.98 -18.25 40.81
CA ILE A 47 6.31 -18.56 41.34
C ILE A 47 7.35 -18.81 40.23
N GLU A 48 6.91 -18.99 38.97
CA GLU A 48 7.85 -19.02 37.86
C GLU A 48 8.27 -17.59 37.51
N GLU A 49 9.33 -17.10 38.15
CA GLU A 49 10.04 -15.92 37.67
C GLU A 49 10.54 -16.21 36.25
N VAL A 50 9.85 -15.67 35.24
CA VAL A 50 10.28 -15.76 33.85
C VAL A 50 11.59 -14.98 33.71
N LYS A 51 12.71 -15.70 33.81
CA LYS A 51 14.05 -15.14 33.63
C LYS A 51 14.33 -15.02 32.14
N ILE A 52 14.54 -13.78 31.68
CA ILE A 52 14.89 -13.49 30.29
C ILE A 52 16.41 -13.66 30.12
N ASN A 53 16.83 -14.23 28.99
CA ASN A 53 18.25 -14.41 28.64
C ASN A 53 18.89 -13.10 28.15
N ASP A 54 20.09 -12.78 28.64
CA ASP A 54 20.89 -11.61 28.25
C ASP A 54 21.33 -11.59 26.77
N ASN A 55 21.15 -12.69 26.03
CA ASN A 55 21.41 -12.70 24.59
C ASN A 55 20.34 -11.96 23.78
N PHE A 56 19.10 -11.85 24.30
CA PHE A 56 18.04 -11.10 23.64
C PHE A 56 18.34 -9.61 23.49
N PRO A 57 18.77 -8.87 24.53
CA PRO A 57 19.14 -7.47 24.37
C PRO A 57 20.37 -7.28 23.46
N LYS A 58 21.38 -8.16 23.55
CA LYS A 58 22.54 -8.13 22.65
C LYS A 58 22.12 -8.28 21.19
N LEU A 59 21.23 -9.23 20.89
CA LEU A 59 20.71 -9.42 19.54
C LEU A 59 19.96 -8.18 19.06
N ALA A 60 19.08 -7.62 19.90
CA ALA A 60 18.32 -6.41 19.55
C ALA A 60 19.24 -5.23 19.24
N GLU A 61 20.28 -5.01 20.05
CA GLU A 61 21.28 -3.96 19.83
C GLU A 61 22.06 -4.20 18.54
N THR A 62 22.53 -5.43 18.29
CA THR A 62 23.27 -5.76 17.06
C THR A 62 22.45 -5.52 15.81
N LEU A 63 21.15 -5.87 15.84
CA LEU A 63 20.25 -5.61 14.72
C LEU A 63 20.01 -4.12 14.53
N TYR A 64 19.84 -3.36 15.62
CA TYR A 64 19.69 -1.91 15.52
C TYR A 64 20.90 -1.26 14.85
N VAL A 65 22.11 -1.56 15.32
CA VAL A 65 23.35 -1.04 14.73
C VAL A 65 23.54 -1.51 13.28
N ALA A 66 23.25 -2.78 12.98
CA ALA A 66 23.34 -3.29 11.63
C ALA A 66 22.38 -2.57 10.67
N THR A 67 21.16 -2.27 11.12
CA THR A 67 20.17 -1.55 10.29
C THR A 67 20.60 -0.11 10.02
N GLU A 68 21.11 0.60 11.02
CA GLU A 68 21.64 1.97 10.87
C GLU A 68 22.81 2.00 9.89
N LYS A 69 23.77 1.06 10.03
CA LYS A 69 24.90 0.97 9.10
C LYS A 69 24.47 0.60 7.67
N ALA A 70 23.45 -0.25 7.53
CA ALA A 70 22.92 -0.61 6.22
C ALA A 70 22.24 0.58 5.53
N THR A 71 21.46 1.38 6.25
CA THR A 71 20.79 2.57 5.70
C THR A 71 21.80 3.65 5.33
N GLU A 72 22.82 3.90 6.16
CA GLU A 72 23.95 4.80 5.84
C GLU A 72 24.65 4.36 4.55
N ALA A 73 24.98 3.07 4.42
CA ALA A 73 25.65 2.54 3.24
C ALA A 73 24.78 2.64 1.97
N ILE A 74 23.46 2.46 2.08
CA ILE A 74 22.52 2.67 0.97
C ILE A 74 22.49 4.15 0.59
N ALA A 75 22.33 5.06 1.56
CA ALA A 75 22.29 6.50 1.31
C ALA A 75 23.57 7.02 0.62
N MET A 76 24.74 6.58 1.09
CA MET A 76 26.02 6.91 0.47
C MET A 76 26.11 6.40 -0.96
N ARG A 77 25.74 5.13 -1.21
CA ARG A 77 25.72 4.56 -2.57
C ARG A 77 24.76 5.29 -3.50
N SER A 78 23.55 5.61 -3.04
CA SER A 78 22.58 6.40 -3.80
C SER A 78 23.08 7.82 -4.10
N LYS A 79 23.85 8.44 -3.19
CA LYS A 79 24.48 9.74 -3.45
C LYS A 79 25.56 9.65 -4.53
N VAL A 80 26.50 8.71 -4.39
CA VAL A 80 27.57 8.50 -5.38
C VAL A 80 26.99 8.16 -6.75
N HIS A 81 25.97 7.30 -6.80
CA HIS A 81 25.31 6.93 -8.04
C HIS A 81 24.66 8.14 -8.74
N ARG A 82 23.99 9.02 -7.98
CA ARG A 82 23.46 10.28 -8.52
C ARG A 82 24.55 11.19 -9.08
N GLU A 83 25.68 11.32 -8.38
CA GLU A 83 26.81 12.12 -8.85
C GLU A 83 27.43 11.55 -10.13
N ILE A 84 27.52 10.22 -10.28
CA ILE A 84 27.98 9.57 -11.51
C ILE A 84 27.02 9.88 -12.67
N ILE A 85 25.71 9.71 -12.47
CA ILE A 85 24.70 10.00 -13.49
C ILE A 85 24.76 11.47 -13.93
N LEU A 86 24.91 12.41 -12.99
CA LEU A 86 25.02 13.83 -13.30
C LEU A 86 26.28 14.12 -14.14
N LYS A 87 27.43 13.56 -13.76
CA LYS A 87 28.68 13.71 -14.54
C LYS A 87 28.58 13.09 -15.93
N GLU A 88 27.91 11.95 -16.07
CA GLU A 88 27.66 11.34 -17.38
C GLU A 88 26.74 12.21 -18.24
N LYS A 89 25.71 12.82 -17.64
CA LYS A 89 24.82 13.74 -18.34
C LYS A 89 25.54 15.01 -18.79
N GLU A 90 26.38 15.59 -17.95
CA GLU A 90 27.22 16.76 -18.29
C GLU A 90 28.18 16.45 -19.44
N LYS A 91 28.84 15.27 -19.43
CA LYS A 91 29.69 14.82 -20.54
C LYS A 91 28.91 14.70 -21.85
N LYS A 92 27.73 14.07 -21.82
CA LYS A 92 26.85 13.95 -23.00
C LYS A 92 26.40 15.33 -23.51
N GLU A 93 26.11 16.28 -22.62
CA GLU A 93 25.75 17.64 -23.01
C GLU A 93 26.91 18.36 -23.68
N MET A 94 28.14 18.27 -23.13
CA MET A 94 29.32 18.85 -23.75
C MET A 94 29.61 18.25 -25.14
N GLU A 95 29.51 16.93 -25.29
CA GLU A 95 29.65 16.25 -26.58
C GLU A 95 28.62 16.77 -27.61
N LEU A 96 27.36 16.93 -27.18
CA LEU A 96 26.30 17.48 -28.03
C LEU A 96 26.56 18.95 -28.40
N GLN A 97 27.02 19.77 -27.46
CA GLN A 97 27.39 21.17 -27.71
C GLN A 97 28.56 21.27 -28.70
N GLU A 98 29.57 20.41 -28.59
CA GLU A 98 30.67 20.37 -29.54
C GLU A 98 30.22 19.98 -30.95
N LEU A 99 29.31 18.99 -31.07
CA LEU A 99 28.70 18.61 -32.34
C LEU A 99 27.93 19.78 -32.97
N VAL A 100 27.13 20.50 -32.18
CA VAL A 100 26.42 21.71 -32.65
C VAL A 100 27.41 22.80 -33.07
N ARG A 101 28.51 22.99 -32.33
CA ARG A 101 29.55 23.97 -32.67
C ARG A 101 30.24 23.63 -33.99
N LYS A 102 30.59 22.36 -34.20
CA LYS A 102 31.17 21.86 -35.45
C LYS A 102 30.20 22.05 -36.62
N ALA A 103 28.95 21.62 -36.48
CA ALA A 103 27.91 21.81 -37.49
C ALA A 103 27.69 23.30 -37.82
N SER A 104 27.66 24.17 -36.80
CA SER A 104 27.53 25.61 -36.98
C SER A 104 28.73 26.22 -37.70
N ALA A 105 29.95 25.76 -37.41
CA ALA A 105 31.16 26.21 -38.09
C ALA A 105 31.17 25.78 -39.57
N GLU A 106 30.71 24.57 -39.88
CA GLU A 106 30.56 24.08 -41.26
C GLU A 106 29.51 24.90 -42.03
N ILE A 107 28.36 25.19 -41.42
CA ILE A 107 27.33 26.06 -42.01
C ILE A 107 27.90 27.48 -42.25
N ALA A 108 28.62 28.05 -41.27
CA ALA A 108 29.24 29.36 -41.41
C ALA A 108 30.34 29.38 -42.49
N ALA A 109 31.12 28.30 -42.64
CA ALA A 109 32.10 28.16 -43.70
C ALA A 109 31.44 27.97 -45.08
N GLY A 110 30.31 27.27 -45.15
CA GLY A 110 29.47 27.16 -46.35
C GLY A 110 28.89 28.53 -46.76
N LEU A 111 28.39 29.31 -45.80
CA LEU A 111 27.93 30.69 -46.02
C LEU A 111 29.07 31.64 -46.42
N LYS A 112 30.32 31.34 -46.05
CA LYS A 112 31.50 32.15 -46.44
C LYS A 112 31.85 32.06 -47.93
N ASN A 113 31.32 31.06 -48.64
CA ASN A 113 31.47 30.95 -50.09
C ASN A 113 30.41 31.74 -50.88
N ASP A 114 29.34 32.22 -50.23
CA ASP A 114 28.25 33.03 -50.84
C ASP A 114 28.29 34.52 -50.44
N VAL A 115 29.42 35.00 -49.91
CA VAL A 115 29.60 36.36 -49.30
C VAL A 115 29.79 37.49 -50.29
N GLY A 116 29.79 37.21 -51.59
CA GLY A 116 29.85 38.29 -52.58
C GLY A 116 28.60 39.18 -52.59
N HIS A 117 27.44 38.68 -52.13
CA HIS A 117 26.15 39.31 -52.45
C HIS A 117 25.22 39.62 -51.26
N TYR A 118 25.51 39.17 -50.03
CA TYR A 118 24.58 39.34 -48.89
C TYR A 118 24.84 40.56 -48.00
N GLU A 119 26.08 41.06 -47.88
CA GLU A 119 26.41 42.13 -46.92
C GLU A 119 25.71 43.47 -47.24
N GLY A 120 25.43 43.72 -48.51
CA GLY A 120 24.67 44.90 -48.96
C GLY A 120 23.16 44.84 -48.68
N ARG A 121 22.56 43.65 -48.50
CA ARG A 121 21.14 43.48 -48.15
C ARG A 121 20.89 43.52 -46.64
N LEU A 122 21.75 42.90 -45.84
CA LEU A 122 21.58 42.84 -44.38
C LEU A 122 21.71 44.21 -43.69
N ARG A 123 22.52 45.14 -44.23
CA ARG A 123 22.59 46.51 -43.69
C ARG A 123 21.33 47.34 -43.97
N ARG A 124 20.62 47.05 -45.07
CA ARG A 124 19.39 47.74 -45.48
C ARG A 124 18.16 47.20 -44.73
N ASP A 125 18.17 45.91 -44.41
CA ASP A 125 17.07 45.23 -43.70
C ASP A 125 17.05 45.48 -42.18
N LYS A 126 18.21 45.69 -41.55
CA LYS A 126 18.31 45.98 -40.10
C LYS A 126 17.62 47.30 -39.70
N ILE A 127 17.74 48.34 -40.53
CA ILE A 127 17.11 49.65 -40.31
C ILE A 127 15.58 49.61 -40.50
N SER A 128 15.05 48.64 -41.26
CA SER A 128 13.61 48.55 -41.57
C SER A 128 12.83 47.60 -40.65
N LYS A 129 13.51 46.68 -39.96
CA LYS A 129 12.87 45.60 -39.17
C LYS A 129 12.87 45.79 -37.64
N GLU A 130 13.66 46.72 -37.09
CA GLU A 130 13.80 46.87 -35.63
C GLU A 130 12.60 47.53 -34.93
N ARG A 131 11.74 48.30 -35.63
CA ARG A 131 10.55 48.96 -35.01
C ARG A 131 9.21 48.19 -35.05
N PRO A 132 8.99 47.21 -35.95
CA PRO A 132 7.81 46.35 -35.91
C PRO A 132 8.02 44.93 -35.35
N GLN A 133 9.25 44.44 -35.15
CA GLN A 133 9.48 43.05 -34.69
C GLN A 133 9.30 42.85 -33.18
N GLU A 134 9.62 43.82 -32.33
CA GLU A 134 9.44 43.68 -30.88
C GLU A 134 7.95 43.60 -30.48
N ARG A 135 7.07 44.35 -31.16
CA ARG A 135 5.61 44.24 -30.97
C ARG A 135 5.05 42.92 -31.46
N ARG A 136 5.48 42.45 -32.64
CA ARG A 136 5.05 41.14 -33.19
C ARG A 136 5.58 39.94 -32.40
N LEU A 137 6.71 40.06 -31.70
CA LEU A 137 7.27 38.97 -30.87
C LEU A 137 6.56 38.82 -29.53
N MET A 138 6.01 39.89 -28.94
CA MET A 138 5.10 39.77 -27.80
C MET A 138 3.72 39.26 -28.24
N GLU A 139 3.16 39.82 -29.31
CA GLU A 139 1.83 39.45 -29.81
C GLU A 139 1.79 38.00 -30.34
N ALA A 140 2.85 37.52 -31.00
CA ALA A 140 2.96 36.12 -31.43
C ALA A 140 3.24 35.13 -30.30
N LYS A 141 3.75 35.57 -29.13
CA LYS A 141 3.91 34.71 -27.95
C LYS A 141 2.58 34.49 -27.26
N ASP A 142 1.80 35.55 -27.09
CA ASP A 142 0.46 35.47 -26.49
C ASP A 142 -0.51 34.66 -27.37
N GLU A 143 -0.41 34.77 -28.70
CA GLU A 143 -1.14 33.92 -29.65
C GLU A 143 -0.66 32.46 -29.64
N MET A 144 0.64 32.18 -29.50
CA MET A 144 1.11 30.79 -29.43
C MET A 144 0.68 30.11 -28.13
N GLU A 145 0.75 30.79 -26.99
CA GLU A 145 0.35 30.24 -25.69
C GLU A 145 -1.17 30.01 -25.60
N THR A 146 -1.98 30.89 -26.20
CA THR A 146 -3.43 30.68 -26.32
C THR A 146 -3.78 29.54 -27.27
N VAL A 147 -3.08 29.38 -28.40
CA VAL A 147 -3.29 28.25 -29.34
C VAL A 147 -2.80 26.93 -28.74
N ILE A 148 -1.72 26.92 -27.96
CA ILE A 148 -1.24 25.72 -27.24
C ILE A 148 -2.23 25.32 -26.14
N SER A 149 -2.70 26.29 -25.35
CA SER A 149 -3.71 26.08 -24.30
C SER A 149 -5.04 25.58 -24.88
N ALA A 150 -5.53 26.19 -25.97
CA ALA A 150 -6.73 25.74 -26.68
C ALA A 150 -6.57 24.34 -27.30
N LYS A 151 -5.36 23.99 -27.77
CA LYS A 151 -5.07 22.66 -28.34
C LYS A 151 -4.92 21.57 -27.27
N VAL A 152 -4.50 21.93 -26.06
CA VAL A 152 -4.53 21.06 -24.87
C VAL A 152 -5.96 20.89 -24.35
N ALA A 153 -6.75 21.96 -24.28
CA ALA A 153 -8.16 21.90 -23.86
C ALA A 153 -9.07 21.16 -24.87
N LEU A 154 -8.72 21.16 -26.16
CA LEU A 154 -9.39 20.42 -27.22
C LEU A 154 -8.79 19.01 -27.46
N GLY A 155 -7.79 18.60 -26.67
CA GLY A 155 -7.21 17.24 -26.73
C GLY A 155 -6.42 16.89 -27.99
N MET A 156 -5.98 17.88 -28.78
CA MET A 156 -5.32 17.70 -30.09
C MET A 156 -3.81 18.00 -30.08
N ALA A 157 -3.17 18.08 -28.90
CA ALA A 157 -1.73 18.23 -28.79
C ALA A 157 -1.03 16.94 -29.24
N SER A 158 -0.33 17.01 -30.38
CA SER A 158 0.61 16.02 -30.94
C SER A 158 0.37 14.58 -30.45
N THR A 159 -0.52 13.86 -31.14
CA THR A 159 -0.51 12.39 -31.03
C THR A 159 0.89 11.92 -31.36
N SER A 160 1.50 11.22 -30.40
CA SER A 160 2.77 10.53 -30.47
C SER A 160 3.17 10.18 -31.91
N ARG A 161 4.13 10.94 -32.46
CA ARG A 161 4.88 10.49 -33.64
C ARG A 161 5.76 9.33 -33.19
N GLY A 162 5.33 8.12 -33.52
CA GLY A 162 6.26 7.04 -33.85
C GLY A 162 6.80 6.19 -32.71
N CYS A 163 5.92 5.61 -31.88
CA CYS A 163 6.24 4.34 -31.21
C CYS A 163 5.03 3.41 -31.29
N GLY A 164 4.85 2.84 -32.47
CA GLY A 164 3.83 1.85 -32.78
C GLY A 164 4.07 1.22 -34.16
N GLU A 165 5.34 1.06 -34.54
CA GLU A 165 5.75 0.36 -35.76
C GLU A 165 5.58 -1.17 -35.63
N THR A 166 5.14 -1.64 -34.46
CA THR A 166 4.68 -3.00 -34.23
C THR A 166 3.18 -2.95 -33.94
N MET A 167 2.37 -3.37 -34.91
CA MET A 167 0.93 -3.70 -34.85
C MET A 167 0.13 -3.13 -33.66
N MET A 168 -0.82 -2.25 -33.94
CA MET A 168 -1.85 -1.83 -32.98
C MET A 168 -2.68 -3.06 -32.55
N TYR A 169 -2.29 -3.73 -31.47
CA TYR A 169 -3.06 -4.81 -30.90
C TYR A 169 -4.29 -4.26 -30.16
N ASP A 170 -5.40 -5.01 -30.19
CA ASP A 170 -6.62 -4.66 -29.47
C ASP A 170 -6.37 -4.68 -27.95
N GLN A 171 -6.74 -3.61 -27.24
CA GLN A 171 -6.59 -3.49 -25.78
C GLN A 171 -7.22 -4.66 -25.02
N ARG A 172 -8.30 -5.26 -25.56
CA ARG A 172 -8.96 -6.44 -24.97
C ARG A 172 -8.08 -7.69 -24.97
N LEU A 173 -6.99 -7.68 -25.71
CA LEU A 173 -6.04 -8.79 -25.80
C LEU A 173 -5.00 -8.75 -24.67
N PHE A 174 -4.63 -7.55 -24.19
CA PHE A 174 -3.60 -7.37 -23.17
C PHE A 174 -4.06 -7.59 -21.73
N ASN A 175 -5.37 -7.55 -21.49
CA ASN A 175 -5.96 -7.80 -20.17
C ASN A 175 -6.49 -9.23 -20.02
N GLN A 176 -6.04 -10.16 -20.87
CA GLN A 176 -6.38 -11.57 -20.73
C GLN A 176 -5.34 -12.24 -19.84
N GLU A 177 -5.75 -12.75 -18.69
CA GLU A 177 -4.90 -13.49 -17.73
C GLU A 177 -4.42 -14.87 -18.27
N LYS A 178 -4.68 -15.17 -19.54
CA LYS A 178 -4.29 -16.42 -20.18
C LYS A 178 -2.79 -16.43 -20.47
N GLY A 179 -2.04 -17.16 -19.65
CA GLY A 179 -0.64 -17.47 -19.94
C GLY A 179 0.19 -17.87 -18.72
N MET A 180 -0.22 -17.51 -17.51
CA MET A 180 0.51 -17.87 -16.28
C MET A 180 0.01 -19.17 -15.63
N ASP A 181 -1.21 -19.59 -15.93
CA ASP A 181 -1.88 -20.71 -15.24
C ASP A 181 -1.73 -22.07 -15.95
N SER A 182 -1.43 -22.08 -17.26
CA SER A 182 -1.52 -23.29 -18.10
C SER A 182 -0.25 -24.15 -18.19
N GLY A 183 0.66 -24.10 -17.22
CA GLY A 183 1.94 -24.84 -17.36
C GLY A 183 2.81 -25.05 -16.13
N PHE A 184 2.34 -24.67 -14.93
CA PHE A 184 3.08 -24.81 -13.67
C PHE A 184 2.45 -25.79 -12.67
N ALA A 185 1.64 -26.73 -13.16
CA ALA A 185 1.00 -27.73 -12.30
C ALA A 185 1.93 -28.93 -12.07
N ASP A 186 1.92 -29.48 -10.85
CA ASP A 186 2.59 -30.75 -10.52
C ASP A 186 2.11 -31.88 -11.44
N ASP A 187 2.97 -32.87 -11.71
CA ASP A 187 2.66 -34.04 -12.56
C ASP A 187 1.43 -34.85 -12.06
N ASP A 188 1.09 -34.72 -10.77
CA ASP A 188 -0.07 -35.36 -10.14
C ASP A 188 -1.39 -34.57 -10.30
N ALA A 189 -1.34 -33.35 -10.84
CA ALA A 189 -2.53 -32.53 -11.05
C ALA A 189 -3.25 -32.93 -12.35
N TYR A 190 -4.47 -33.49 -12.23
CA TYR A 190 -5.34 -33.85 -13.35
C TYR A 190 -5.93 -32.62 -14.09
N ASN A 191 -5.06 -31.82 -14.71
CA ASN A 191 -5.41 -30.60 -15.45
C ASN A 191 -5.39 -30.84 -16.98
N LEU A 192 -6.11 -31.86 -17.47
CA LEU A 192 -6.16 -32.20 -18.90
C LEU A 192 -6.95 -31.18 -19.74
N TYR A 193 -7.79 -30.36 -19.11
CA TYR A 193 -8.68 -29.41 -19.78
C TYR A 193 -8.50 -27.99 -19.25
N ASP A 194 -8.37 -27.02 -20.16
CA ASP A 194 -8.23 -25.59 -19.85
C ASP A 194 -9.50 -24.94 -19.26
N LYS A 195 -10.65 -25.63 -19.33
CA LYS A 195 -11.94 -25.10 -18.89
C LYS A 195 -12.72 -26.17 -18.12
N ALA A 196 -13.39 -25.75 -17.06
CA ALA A 196 -14.35 -26.60 -16.37
C ALA A 196 -15.48 -27.04 -17.32
N LEU A 197 -15.92 -28.28 -17.20
CA LEU A 197 -17.02 -28.85 -18.00
C LEU A 197 -18.34 -28.08 -17.84
N PHE A 198 -18.53 -27.42 -16.68
CA PHE A 198 -19.70 -26.62 -16.38
C PHE A 198 -19.31 -25.20 -15.98
N THR A 199 -20.01 -24.21 -16.53
CA THR A 199 -19.90 -22.81 -16.12
C THR A 199 -20.67 -22.60 -14.82
N ALA A 200 -20.05 -22.94 -13.68
CA ALA A 200 -20.61 -22.59 -12.38
C ALA A 200 -20.48 -21.08 -12.15
N GLN A 201 -21.45 -20.30 -12.62
CA GLN A 201 -21.56 -18.90 -12.21
C GLN A 201 -21.87 -18.87 -10.71
N SER A 202 -21.15 -18.06 -9.94
CA SER A 202 -21.36 -17.92 -8.49
C SER A 202 -22.78 -17.47 -8.12
N THR A 203 -23.53 -16.91 -9.08
CA THR A 203 -24.96 -16.60 -8.96
C THR A 203 -25.64 -16.76 -10.32
N LEU A 204 -26.62 -17.67 -10.43
CA LEU A 204 -27.39 -17.85 -11.69
C LEU A 204 -28.35 -16.68 -11.97
N TYR A 205 -28.85 -16.02 -10.92
CA TYR A 205 -29.69 -14.84 -11.05
C TYR A 205 -29.57 -14.01 -9.78
N ARG A 206 -29.20 -12.74 -9.91
CA ARG A 206 -29.20 -11.77 -8.83
C ARG A 206 -30.06 -10.58 -9.25
N PRO A 207 -31.31 -10.48 -8.78
CA PRO A 207 -32.17 -9.34 -9.11
C PRO A 207 -31.50 -8.05 -8.60
N LYS A 208 -31.36 -7.07 -9.49
CA LYS A 208 -30.88 -5.73 -9.13
C LYS A 208 -32.09 -4.88 -8.79
N LYS A 209 -32.13 -4.30 -7.59
CA LYS A 209 -33.26 -3.49 -7.14
C LYS A 209 -33.51 -2.25 -8.02
N ASP A 210 -32.44 -1.75 -8.65
CA ASP A 210 -32.45 -0.46 -9.34
C ASP A 210 -32.83 -0.56 -10.83
N VAL A 211 -32.92 -1.77 -11.42
CA VAL A 211 -33.33 -1.90 -12.84
C VAL A 211 -34.84 -2.02 -13.01
N ASP A 212 -35.55 -2.47 -11.97
CA ASP A 212 -37.00 -2.62 -12.01
C ASP A 212 -37.73 -1.30 -11.79
N SER A 213 -37.13 -0.31 -11.10
CA SER A 213 -37.75 1.01 -10.88
C SER A 213 -37.98 1.80 -12.17
N ASP A 214 -37.04 1.69 -13.11
CA ASP A 214 -37.13 2.39 -14.40
C ASP A 214 -38.06 1.68 -15.39
N THR A 215 -38.25 0.36 -15.21
CA THR A 215 -39.02 -0.49 -16.13
C THR A 215 -40.49 -0.63 -15.69
N TYR A 216 -40.75 -0.71 -14.38
CA TYR A 216 -42.06 -0.83 -13.78
C TYR A 216 -42.17 0.23 -12.67
N GLY A 217 -42.73 1.40 -12.99
CA GLY A 217 -42.82 2.55 -12.08
C GLY A 217 -43.31 2.19 -10.67
N GLU A 218 -42.84 2.98 -9.71
CA GLU A 218 -42.84 2.89 -8.22
C GLU A 218 -44.04 2.20 -7.50
N GLN A 219 -45.19 2.02 -8.14
CA GLN A 219 -46.46 1.66 -7.50
C GLN A 219 -46.63 0.16 -7.15
N GLN A 220 -45.72 -0.74 -7.52
CA GLN A 220 -45.83 -2.17 -7.19
C GLN A 220 -44.80 -2.70 -6.19
N GLN A 221 -43.79 -1.92 -5.80
CA GLN A 221 -42.69 -2.40 -4.96
C GLN A 221 -43.06 -2.54 -3.46
N GLU A 222 -44.18 -1.96 -3.00
CA GLU A 222 -44.58 -2.02 -1.59
C GLU A 222 -45.12 -3.39 -1.13
N LYS A 223 -45.50 -4.29 -2.05
CA LYS A 223 -46.14 -5.56 -1.65
C LYS A 223 -45.19 -6.70 -1.30
N ILE A 224 -43.90 -6.61 -1.63
CA ILE A 224 -42.94 -7.72 -1.43
C ILE A 224 -42.09 -7.53 -0.17
N THR A 225 -42.04 -6.32 0.42
CA THR A 225 -41.24 -6.03 1.61
C THR A 225 -41.98 -6.22 2.94
N ARG A 226 -43.27 -6.56 2.93
CA ARG A 226 -44.12 -6.70 4.14
C ARG A 226 -43.98 -8.05 4.89
N SER A 227 -42.90 -8.78 4.65
CA SER A 227 -42.63 -10.06 5.31
C SER A 227 -41.25 -10.06 5.97
N LYS A 228 -41.04 -9.19 6.97
CA LYS A 228 -39.94 -9.33 7.92
C LYS A 228 -40.50 -9.93 9.22
N PRO A 229 -40.00 -11.06 9.72
CA PRO A 229 -40.37 -11.53 11.06
C PRO A 229 -39.73 -10.65 12.14
N ASP A 230 -40.55 -10.16 13.07
CA ASP A 230 -40.24 -9.12 14.06
C ASP A 230 -39.33 -9.53 15.24
N ASN A 231 -38.58 -10.64 15.16
CA ASN A 231 -37.70 -11.06 16.26
C ASN A 231 -36.25 -11.23 15.81
N ALA A 232 -35.52 -10.12 15.74
CA ALA A 232 -34.06 -10.13 15.75
C ALA A 232 -33.53 -10.36 17.18
N PHE A 233 -32.50 -11.20 17.28
CA PHE A 233 -31.82 -11.60 18.51
C PHE A 233 -31.28 -10.38 19.28
N ALA A 234 -31.62 -10.28 20.57
CA ALA A 234 -31.23 -9.16 21.41
C ALA A 234 -29.69 -9.09 21.55
N GLY A 235 -29.09 -8.02 21.04
CA GLY A 235 -27.65 -7.75 21.16
C GLY A 235 -26.98 -7.19 19.91
N THR A 236 -27.65 -7.21 18.75
CA THR A 236 -27.10 -6.62 17.52
C THR A 236 -27.84 -5.33 17.17
N SER A 237 -27.20 -4.17 17.38
CA SER A 237 -27.70 -2.93 16.78
C SER A 237 -27.47 -2.99 15.26
N GLU A 238 -28.54 -3.25 14.50
CA GLU A 238 -28.53 -3.06 13.04
C GLU A 238 -28.32 -1.57 12.74
N ARG A 239 -27.08 -1.18 12.41
CA ARG A 239 -26.79 0.15 11.85
C ARG A 239 -27.07 0.08 10.34
N THR A 240 -28.28 0.46 9.95
CA THR A 240 -28.69 0.60 8.55
C THR A 240 -28.09 1.88 7.96
N GLY A 241 -27.01 1.72 7.19
CA GLY A 241 -26.42 2.79 6.40
C GLY A 241 -25.17 2.36 5.61
N PRO A 242 -24.87 2.97 4.45
CA PRO A 242 -23.65 2.69 3.68
C PRO A 242 -22.40 2.96 4.53
N ARG A 243 -21.45 2.01 4.53
CA ARG A 243 -20.21 2.06 5.32
C ARG A 243 -19.15 2.90 4.62
N ASP A 244 -19.26 4.22 4.72
CA ASP A 244 -18.26 5.19 4.21
C ASP A 244 -17.39 5.83 5.32
N ARG A 245 -17.30 5.20 6.49
CA ARG A 245 -16.42 5.66 7.58
C ARG A 245 -15.42 4.57 7.95
N PRO A 246 -14.15 4.93 8.26
CA PRO A 246 -13.19 4.01 8.85
C PRO A 246 -13.79 3.33 10.08
N VAL A 247 -13.43 2.06 10.30
CA VAL A 247 -13.94 1.23 11.39
C VAL A 247 -13.73 1.95 12.73
N GLU A 248 -14.82 2.45 13.31
CA GLU A 248 -14.84 2.97 14.67
C GLU A 248 -14.68 1.77 15.62
N PHE A 249 -13.52 1.67 16.28
CA PHE A 249 -13.32 0.69 17.34
C PHE A 249 -14.01 1.21 18.61
N GLU A 250 -14.76 0.33 19.27
CA GLU A 250 -15.33 0.59 20.58
C GLU A 250 -14.21 0.87 21.59
N ALA A 251 -14.42 1.88 22.44
CA ALA A 251 -13.53 2.45 23.46
C ALA A 251 -12.16 1.77 23.65
N ASP A 252 -11.09 2.53 23.36
CA ASP A 252 -9.68 2.14 23.57
C ASP A 252 -9.47 1.57 24.99
N PRO A 253 -9.33 0.24 25.13
CA PRO A 253 -9.23 -0.41 26.43
C PRO A 253 -7.88 -0.13 27.12
N PHE A 254 -6.93 0.49 26.41
CA PHE A 254 -5.60 0.84 26.91
C PHE A 254 -5.41 2.35 27.13
N GLY A 255 -6.43 3.18 26.85
CA GLY A 255 -6.39 4.62 27.10
C GLY A 255 -5.24 5.37 26.40
N LEU A 256 -4.69 4.78 25.34
CA LEU A 256 -3.59 5.32 24.54
C LEU A 256 -4.03 6.62 23.87
N ASP A 257 -5.29 6.72 23.44
CA ASP A 257 -5.81 7.92 22.79
C ASP A 257 -5.84 9.13 23.74
N GLN A 258 -6.11 8.90 25.03
CA GLN A 258 -6.01 9.93 26.08
C GLN A 258 -4.55 10.28 26.41
N PHE A 259 -3.66 9.30 26.33
CA PHE A 259 -2.23 9.51 26.53
C PHE A 259 -1.61 10.37 25.42
N TRP A 260 -1.91 10.07 24.15
CA TRP A 260 -1.42 10.82 23.00
C TRP A 260 -1.95 12.26 22.96
N THR A 261 -3.22 12.45 23.31
CA THR A 261 -3.81 13.79 23.44
C THR A 261 -3.18 14.59 24.57
N GLY A 262 -2.86 13.96 25.71
CA GLY A 262 -2.13 14.59 26.82
C GLY A 262 -0.71 15.03 26.44
N VAL A 263 0.05 14.17 25.75
CA VAL A 263 1.40 14.50 25.27
C VAL A 263 1.36 15.66 24.27
N LYS A 264 0.40 15.63 23.34
CA LYS A 264 0.25 16.67 22.32
C LYS A 264 -0.14 18.03 22.92
N ASN A 265 -0.95 18.03 23.97
CA ASN A 265 -1.34 19.25 24.68
C ASN A 265 -0.18 19.83 25.52
N ASN A 266 0.68 18.99 26.12
CA ASN A 266 1.89 19.47 26.79
C ASN A 266 2.92 20.05 25.81
N MET A 267 3.14 19.40 24.66
CA MET A 267 4.04 19.95 23.62
C MET A 267 3.54 21.28 23.04
N ALA A 268 2.23 21.54 23.07
CA ALA A 268 1.67 22.83 22.64
C ALA A 268 1.82 23.94 23.69
N ASN A 269 2.02 23.58 24.97
CA ASN A 269 2.13 24.54 26.08
C ASN A 269 3.57 24.93 26.40
N ASP A 270 4.55 24.11 26.02
CA ASP A 270 5.99 24.38 26.17
C ASP A 270 6.58 25.21 25.00
N GLY A 271 5.72 25.73 24.12
CA GLY A 271 6.07 26.47 22.90
C GLY A 271 5.71 27.96 22.91
N ASN A 272 5.53 28.58 24.08
CA ASN A 272 5.36 30.04 24.21
C ASN A 272 6.27 30.64 25.27
#